data_AF-A0A939KXY2-F1
#
_entry.id   AF-A0A939KXY2-F1
#
_cell.length_a   1.000
_cell.length_b   1.000
_cell.length_c   1.000
_cell.angle_alpha   90.00
_cell.angle_beta   90.00
_cell.angle_gamma   90.00
#
_symmetry.space_group_name_H-M   'P 1'
#
loop_
_entity.id
_entity.type
_entity.pdbx_description
1 polymer ?
#
loop_
_entity_poly.entity_id
_entity_poly.type
_entity_poly.pdbx_seq_one_letter_code
_entity_poly.pdbx_strand_id
1 'polypeptide(L)' 'MRADQHRAGAKKNTRLDTCETQAIGRSKGGLSTKIHATGDALGNPTGFHLTPGQAHDLQGADVLKVQ' A
#
# COMPACT_ATOMS: atom_id res chain seq x y z
N MET A 1 0.36 19.58 17.28
CA MET A 1 0.33 18.44 16.33
C MET A 1 1.60 17.63 16.54
N ARG A 2 1.50 16.38 17.01
CA ARG A 2 2.67 15.49 17.17
C ARG A 2 2.66 14.55 15.97
N ALA A 3 3.71 14.60 15.15
CA ALA A 3 3.83 13.68 14.01
C ALA A 3 4.19 12.28 14.54
N ASP A 4 3.56 11.24 13.99
CA ASP A 4 3.93 9.85 14.29
C ASP A 4 5.37 9.59 13.87
N GLN A 5 6.12 8.95 14.75
CA GLN A 5 7.58 8.77 14.66
C GLN A 5 8.02 7.89 13.47
N HIS A 6 7.06 7.24 12.81
CA HIS A 6 7.27 6.40 11.64
C HIS A 6 7.24 7.17 10.30
N ARG A 7 7.04 8.50 10.32
CA ARG A 7 6.88 9.34 9.11
C ARG A 7 8.12 10.20 8.83
N ALA A 8 9.26 9.59 8.54
CA ALA A 8 10.45 10.31 8.13
C ALA A 8 10.51 10.43 6.59
N GLY A 9 10.45 11.66 6.07
CA GLY A 9 10.57 11.94 4.63
C GLY A 9 11.87 11.40 4.05
N ALA A 10 11.78 10.46 3.12
CA ALA A 10 12.93 9.86 2.46
C ALA A 10 13.68 10.87 1.57
N LYS A 11 15.01 10.93 1.71
CA LYS A 11 15.89 11.70 0.80
C LYS A 11 15.71 11.19 -0.63
N LYS A 12 15.61 12.10 -1.62
CA LYS A 12 15.47 11.75 -3.05
C LYS A 12 16.76 11.09 -3.57
N ASN A 13 16.87 9.77 -3.42
CA ASN A 13 17.82 8.95 -4.17
C ASN A 13 17.06 8.30 -5.32
N THR A 14 17.41 8.66 -6.56
CA THR A 14 16.77 8.20 -7.80
C THR A 14 17.32 6.86 -8.27
N ARG A 15 17.43 5.86 -7.38
CA ARG A 15 17.57 4.45 -7.83
C ARG A 15 16.17 3.92 -8.10
N LEU A 16 15.70 4.19 -9.31
CA LEU A 16 14.42 3.77 -9.85
C LEU A 16 14.62 2.42 -10.53
N ASP A 17 14.74 1.39 -9.72
CA ASP A 17 14.88 0.03 -10.20
C ASP A 17 14.17 -0.84 -9.15
N THR A 18 12.99 -1.39 -9.52
CA THR A 18 12.04 -2.26 -8.76
C THR A 18 10.75 -1.66 -8.17
N CYS A 19 10.48 -0.35 -8.29
CA CYS A 19 9.31 0.26 -7.63
C CYS A 19 7.94 -0.25 -8.13
N GLU A 20 7.81 -0.53 -9.43
CA GLU A 20 6.54 -1.00 -10.02
C GLU A 20 6.26 -2.47 -9.68
N THR A 21 7.29 -3.31 -9.58
CA THR A 21 7.15 -4.75 -9.30
C THR A 21 6.81 -5.05 -7.84
N GLN A 22 7.20 -4.16 -6.92
CA GLN A 22 7.16 -4.40 -5.47
C GLN A 22 5.95 -3.73 -4.77
N ALA A 23 5.01 -3.17 -5.52
CA ALA A 23 3.86 -2.40 -4.99
C ALA A 23 4.27 -1.24 -4.04
N ILE A 24 5.44 -0.63 -4.27
CA ILE A 24 5.93 0.52 -3.50
C ILE A 24 5.45 1.81 -4.19
N GLY A 25 4.85 2.72 -3.42
CA GLY A 25 4.39 4.03 -3.90
C GLY A 25 5.10 5.19 -3.21
N ARG A 26 4.86 6.42 -3.70
CA ARG A 26 5.48 7.65 -3.16
C ARG A 26 4.42 8.61 -2.62
N SER A 27 4.35 8.80 -1.31
CA SER A 27 3.46 9.79 -0.68
C SER A 27 4.21 11.05 -0.24
N LYS A 28 3.49 12.10 0.19
CA LYS A 28 4.10 13.28 0.81
C LYS A 28 4.96 12.95 2.04
N GLY A 29 4.69 11.82 2.70
CA GLY A 29 5.45 11.34 3.87
C GLY A 29 6.63 10.42 3.56
N GLY A 30 6.90 10.10 2.29
CA GLY A 30 7.91 9.11 1.89
C GLY A 30 7.32 7.91 1.14
N LEU A 31 8.10 6.83 1.05
CA LEU A 31 7.66 5.59 0.40
C LEU A 31 6.54 4.92 1.22
N SER A 32 5.49 4.44 0.55
CA SER A 32 4.35 3.79 1.20
C SER A 32 3.67 2.76 0.30
N THR A 33 2.99 1.79 0.91
CA THR A 33 2.23 0.70 0.27
C THR A 33 0.88 0.56 0.98
N LYS A 34 -0.17 0.18 0.24
CA LYS A 34 -1.51 -0.13 0.76
C LYS A 34 -1.68 -1.65 0.81
N ILE A 35 -2.31 -2.14 1.88
CA ILE A 35 -2.67 -3.54 2.06
C ILE A 35 -4.19 -3.61 2.02
N HIS A 36 -4.73 -4.32 1.04
CA HIS A 36 -6.15 -4.63 0.94
C HIS A 36 -6.35 -6.08 1.37
N ALA A 37 -7.36 -6.37 2.17
CA ALA A 37 -7.62 -7.72 2.67
C ALA A 37 -9.09 -8.12 2.44
N THR A 38 -9.32 -9.37 2.05
CA THR A 38 -10.65 -10.01 2.13
C THR A 38 -10.77 -10.77 3.43
N GLY A 39 -11.97 -10.86 3.98
CA GLY A 39 -12.25 -11.63 5.19
C GLY A 39 -13.42 -12.58 5.01
N ASP A 40 -13.44 -13.64 5.82
CA ASP A 40 -14.61 -14.50 5.97
C ASP A 40 -15.66 -13.86 6.92
N ALA A 41 -16.79 -14.53 7.12
CA ALA A 41 -17.86 -14.06 8.01
C ALA A 41 -17.46 -13.99 9.50
N LEU A 42 -16.34 -14.61 9.88
CA LEU A 42 -15.78 -14.59 11.23
C LEU A 42 -14.72 -13.48 11.40
N GLY A 43 -14.41 -12.75 10.33
CA GLY A 43 -13.42 -11.68 10.32
C GLY A 43 -11.98 -12.17 10.11
N ASN A 44 -11.77 -13.43 9.75
CA ASN A 44 -10.43 -13.94 9.45
C ASN A 44 -10.02 -13.49 8.04
N PRO A 45 -8.81 -12.93 7.86
CA PRO A 45 -8.34 -12.55 6.55
C PRO A 45 -8.11 -13.79 5.67
N THR A 46 -8.75 -13.82 4.50
CA THR A 46 -8.69 -14.92 3.53
C THR A 46 -7.75 -14.63 2.37
N GLY A 47 -7.37 -13.37 2.17
CA GLY A 47 -6.50 -12.96 1.08
C GLY A 47 -5.98 -11.54 1.25
N PHE A 48 -4.86 -11.23 0.62
CA PHE A 48 -4.23 -9.91 0.62
C PHE A 48 -3.87 -9.48 -0.79
N HIS A 49 -4.06 -8.19 -1.07
CA HIS A 49 -3.60 -7.54 -2.28
C HIS A 49 -2.84 -6.26 -1.93
N LEU A 50 -1.65 -6.08 -2.52
CA LEU A 50 -0.79 -4.94 -2.24
C LEU A 50 -0.81 -3.97 -3.42
N THR A 51 -0.96 -2.68 -3.14
CA THR A 51 -0.86 -1.62 -4.16
C THR A 51 0.08 -0.51 -3.70
N PRO A 52 0.72 0.22 -4.63
CA PRO A 52 1.46 1.43 -4.29
C PRO A 52 0.64 2.38 -3.42
N GLY A 53 1.27 3.05 -2.45
CA GLY A 53 0.54 3.88 -1.48
C GLY A 53 -0.16 5.12 -2.05
N GLN A 54 0.03 5.44 -3.33
CA GLN A 54 -0.73 6.49 -4.04
C GLN A 54 -1.87 5.93 -4.91
N ALA A 55 -1.96 4.61 -5.06
CA ALA A 55 -3.06 3.99 -5.79
C ALA A 55 -4.39 4.30 -5.11
N HIS A 56 -5.43 4.48 -5.91
CA HIS A 56 -6.78 4.66 -5.41
C HIS A 56 -7.31 3.33 -4.84
N ASP A 57 -8.17 3.38 -3.82
CA ASP A 57 -8.62 2.16 -3.13
C ASP A 57 -9.45 1.23 -4.04
N LEU A 58 -10.14 1.78 -5.04
CA LEU A 58 -10.85 0.97 -6.04
C LEU A 58 -9.92 0.03 -6.83
N GLN A 59 -8.64 0.36 -6.93
CA GLN A 59 -7.66 -0.45 -7.64
C GLN A 59 -7.38 -1.78 -6.92
N GLY A 60 -7.58 -1.84 -5.59
CA GLY A 60 -7.56 -3.09 -4.84
C GLY A 60 -8.94 -3.74 -4.71
N ALA A 61 -10.02 -2.99 -4.89
CA ALA A 61 -11.38 -3.48 -4.71
C ALA A 61 -11.80 -4.51 -5.77
N ASP A 62 -11.42 -4.31 -7.04
CA ASP A 62 -11.76 -5.25 -8.11
C ASP A 62 -11.03 -6.59 -7.97
N VAL A 63 -9.81 -6.58 -7.43
CA VAL A 63 -8.99 -7.80 -7.21
C VAL A 63 -9.48 -8.62 -6.03
N LEU A 64 -10.15 -7.97 -5.08
CA LEU A 64 -10.70 -8.58 -3.87
C LEU A 64 -12.17 -9.05 -4.02
N LYS A 65 -12.71 -9.06 -5.24
CA LYS A 65 -14.02 -9.66 -5.47
C LYS A 65 -13.93 -11.17 -5.21
N VAL A 66 -14.81 -11.64 -4.33
CA VAL A 66 -15.05 -13.07 -4.10
C VAL A 66 -15.47 -13.68 -5.45
N GLN A 67 -14.73 -14.67 -5.94
CA GLN A 67 -15.14 -15.51 -7.07
C GLN A 67 -16.28 -16.44 -6.66
#